data_AF-A0A3B7D588-F1
#
_entry.id   AF-A0A3B7D588-F1
#
_cell.length_a   1.000
_cell.length_b   1.000
_cell.length_c   1.000
_cell.angle_alpha   90.00
_cell.angle_beta   90.00
_cell.angle_gamma   90.00
#
_symmetry.space_group_name_H-M   'P 1'
#
loop_
_entity.id
_entity.type
_entity.pdbx_description
1 polymer ?
#
loop_
_entity_poly.entity_id
_entity_poly.type
_entity_poly.pdbx_seq_one_letter_code
_entity_poly.pdbx_strand_id
1 'polypeptide(L)'
;MPPQKPDDMGILEAIAFFVELAMVVLLLFAGHGLAGGWRGWAIGAFLAFVAIGIWAQWMAPSSMRRLDQPTRVVVQVMLFLTVALYAAAAGLVWWGIAFAVVAIAVFVALARQDA
;
A
#
# COMPACT_ATOMS: atom_id res chain seq x y z
N MET A 1 -12.79 -31.09 13.23
CA MET A 1 -12.53 -29.64 13.12
C MET A 1 -13.86 -28.93 13.36
N PRO A 2 -14.03 -28.13 14.41
CA PRO A 2 -15.21 -27.27 14.50
C PRO A 2 -15.23 -26.37 13.23
N PRO A 3 -16.41 -26.09 12.67
CA PRO A 3 -16.52 -25.18 11.53
C PRO A 3 -15.95 -23.82 11.97
N GLN A 4 -14.87 -23.37 11.33
CA GLN A 4 -14.41 -22.01 11.51
C GLN A 4 -15.55 -21.10 11.06
N LYS A 5 -16.07 -20.31 12.00
CA LYS A 5 -17.01 -19.23 11.69
C LYS A 5 -16.34 -18.37 10.62
N PRO A 6 -17.03 -17.96 9.52
CA PRO A 6 -16.43 -17.05 8.56
C PRO A 6 -15.87 -15.85 9.34
N ASP A 7 -14.59 -15.56 9.17
CA ASP A 7 -14.04 -14.29 9.63
C ASP A 7 -14.80 -13.22 8.85
N ASP A 8 -15.75 -12.58 9.52
CA ASP A 8 -16.45 -11.42 8.99
C ASP A 8 -15.38 -10.33 8.82
N MET A 9 -14.90 -10.12 7.59
CA MET A 9 -13.90 -9.08 7.30
C MET A 9 -14.36 -7.77 7.93
N GLY A 10 -13.54 -7.25 8.86
CA GLY A 10 -13.81 -5.98 9.49
C GLY A 10 -13.85 -4.89 8.43
N ILE A 11 -14.76 -3.92 8.57
CA ILE A 11 -14.85 -2.76 7.66
C ILE A 11 -13.47 -2.09 7.48
N LEU A 12 -12.67 -2.05 8.56
CA LEU A 12 -11.34 -1.46 8.55
C LEU A 12 -10.33 -2.27 7.72
N GLU A 13 -10.42 -3.60 7.74
CA GLU A 13 -9.59 -4.50 6.92
C GLU A 13 -9.95 -4.37 5.45
N ALA A 14 -11.25 -4.25 5.13
CA ALA A 14 -11.71 -3.97 3.78
C ALA A 14 -11.16 -2.63 3.28
N ILE A 15 -11.23 -1.58 4.10
CA ILE A 15 -10.65 -0.26 3.76
C ILE A 15 -9.13 -0.37 3.55
N ALA A 16 -8.42 -1.10 4.41
CA ALA A 16 -6.98 -1.30 4.28
C ALA A 16 -6.62 -1.98 2.94
N PHE A 17 -7.38 -2.99 2.54
CA PHE A 17 -7.22 -3.62 1.23
C PHE A 17 -7.45 -2.64 0.07
N PHE A 18 -8.50 -1.81 0.14
CA PHE A 18 -8.73 -0.77 -0.89
C PHE A 18 -7.62 0.28 -0.92
N VAL A 19 -7.04 0.63 0.23
CA VAL A 19 -5.87 1.51 0.29
C VAL A 19 -4.66 0.85 -0.40
N GLU A 20 -4.39 -0.42 -0.14
CA GLU A 20 -3.31 -1.14 -0.82
C GLU A 20 -3.53 -1.25 -2.33
N LEU A 21 -4.77 -1.41 -2.77
CA LEU A 21 -5.11 -1.38 -4.20
C LEU A 21 -4.93 0.03 -4.79
N ALA A 22 -5.35 1.07 -4.06
CA ALA A 22 -5.17 2.45 -4.46
C ALA A 22 -3.69 2.81 -4.65
N MET A 23 -2.79 2.25 -3.82
CA MET A 23 -1.34 2.40 -3.95
C MET A 23 -0.85 1.96 -5.34
N VAL A 24 -1.29 0.80 -5.81
CA VAL A 24 -0.90 0.24 -7.12
C VAL A 24 -1.37 1.14 -8.25
N VAL A 25 -2.62 1.60 -8.18
CA VAL A 25 -3.20 2.53 -9.16
C VAL A 25 -2.43 3.86 -9.18
N LEU A 26 -2.11 4.40 -8.00
CA LEU A 26 -1.37 5.66 -7.87
C LEU A 26 0.02 5.56 -8.51
N LEU A 27 0.73 4.44 -8.32
CA LEU A 27 2.05 4.21 -8.91
C LEU A 27 2.01 4.10 -10.44
N LEU A 28 0.97 3.47 -10.99
CA LEU A 28 0.74 3.41 -12.43
C LEU A 28 0.58 4.81 -13.04
N PHE A 29 -0.29 5.64 -12.44
CA PHE A 29 -0.49 7.02 -12.89
C PHE A 29 0.73 7.90 -12.63
N ALA A 30 1.45 7.69 -11.52
CA ALA A 30 2.69 8.39 -11.25
C ALA A 30 3.75 8.10 -12.31
N GLY A 31 3.93 6.83 -12.70
CA GLY A 31 4.82 6.47 -13.81
C GLY A 31 4.42 7.14 -15.12
N HIS A 32 3.12 7.17 -15.44
CA HIS A 32 2.63 7.87 -16.62
C HIS A 32 2.93 9.38 -16.57
N GLY A 33 2.73 10.03 -15.42
CA GLY A 33 3.02 11.46 -15.26
C GLY A 33 4.51 11.81 -15.34
N LEU A 34 5.41 10.89 -14.99
CA LEU A 34 6.86 11.14 -15.03
C LEU A 34 7.48 11.10 -16.43
N ALA A 35 7.03 10.21 -17.31
CA ALA A 35 7.67 9.98 -18.61
C ALA A 35 6.72 10.05 -19.82
N GLY A 36 5.40 10.02 -19.60
CA GLY A 36 4.40 9.99 -20.65
C GLY A 36 4.45 8.74 -21.55
N GLY A 37 3.48 8.66 -22.46
CA GLY A 37 3.41 7.60 -23.47
C GLY A 37 3.45 6.17 -22.89
N TRP A 38 3.94 5.21 -23.69
CA TRP A 38 4.05 3.81 -23.26
C TRP A 38 5.13 3.59 -22.19
N ARG A 39 6.21 4.39 -22.22
CA ARG A 39 7.33 4.27 -21.26
C ARG A 39 6.89 4.61 -19.85
N GLY A 40 6.05 5.62 -19.68
CA GLY A 40 5.48 5.97 -18.37
C GLY A 40 4.64 4.85 -17.76
N TRP A 41 3.84 4.16 -18.57
CA TRP A 41 3.09 2.98 -18.12
C TRP A 41 4.01 1.83 -17.70
N ALA A 42 5.08 1.58 -18.45
CA ALA A 42 6.07 0.57 -18.09
C ALA A 42 6.78 0.90 -16.76
N ILE A 43 7.14 2.18 -16.54
CA ILE A 43 7.71 2.65 -15.27
C ILE A 43 6.71 2.47 -14.13
N GLY A 44 5.45 2.88 -14.32
CA GLY A 44 4.41 2.76 -13.31
C GLY A 44 4.13 1.30 -12.94
N ALA A 45 4.06 0.42 -13.94
CA ALA A 45 3.91 -1.02 -13.71
C ALA A 45 5.12 -1.60 -12.97
N PHE A 46 6.34 -1.21 -13.34
CA PHE A 46 7.56 -1.63 -12.64
C PHE A 46 7.53 -1.20 -11.17
N LEU A 47 7.20 0.06 -10.88
CA LEU A 47 7.08 0.56 -9.51
C LEU A 47 5.99 -0.19 -8.71
N ALA A 48 4.84 -0.46 -9.33
CA ALA A 48 3.78 -1.25 -8.73
C ALA A 48 4.25 -2.68 -8.37
N PHE A 49 4.94 -3.36 -9.28
CA PHE A 49 5.50 -4.70 -9.01
C PHE A 49 6.55 -4.68 -7.91
N VAL A 50 7.39 -3.63 -7.83
CA VAL A 50 8.34 -3.46 -6.73
C VAL A 50 7.60 -3.30 -5.41
N ALA A 51 6.57 -2.46 -5.35
CA ALA A 51 5.77 -2.26 -4.14
C ALA A 51 5.05 -3.55 -3.70
N ILE A 52 4.46 -4.28 -4.65
CA ILE A 52 3.84 -5.59 -4.40
C ILE A 52 4.89 -6.59 -3.91
N GLY A 53 6.11 -6.60 -4.46
CA GLY A 53 7.20 -7.47 -4.03
C GLY A 53 7.64 -7.19 -2.60
N ILE A 54 7.83 -5.91 -2.25
CA ILE A 54 8.12 -5.46 -0.88
C ILE A 54 7.03 -5.94 0.09
N TRP A 55 5.77 -5.74 -0.28
CA TRP A 55 4.62 -6.17 0.52
C TRP A 55 4.55 -7.70 0.67
N ALA A 56 4.66 -8.42 -0.44
CA ALA A 56 4.60 -9.88 -0.47
C ALA A 56 5.75 -10.51 0.35
N GLN A 57 6.92 -9.89 0.32
CA GLN A 57 8.11 -10.41 0.99
C GLN A 57 8.09 -10.18 2.50
N TRP A 58 7.57 -9.04 2.99
CA TRP A 58 7.71 -8.66 4.40
C TRP A 58 6.40 -8.50 5.16
N MET A 59 5.26 -8.41 4.47
CA MET A 59 3.98 -8.00 5.06
C MET A 59 2.89 -9.06 4.89
N ALA A 60 2.94 -9.85 3.81
CA ALA A 60 1.98 -10.91 3.54
C ALA A 60 1.90 -11.93 4.69
N PRO A 61 0.70 -12.39 5.09
CA PRO A 61 0.51 -13.37 6.16
C PRO A 61 1.24 -14.70 5.91
N SER A 62 1.37 -15.09 4.64
CA SER A 62 2.04 -16.32 4.18
C SER A 62 3.55 -16.19 4.04
N SER A 63 4.13 -15.00 4.27
CA SER A 63 5.57 -14.81 4.10
C SER A 63 6.38 -15.45 5.24
N MET A 64 7.42 -16.20 4.87
CA MET A 64 8.41 -16.72 5.81
C MET A 64 9.29 -15.64 6.44
N ARG A 65 9.40 -14.45 5.81
CA ARG A 65 10.18 -13.30 6.31
C ARG A 65 9.27 -12.18 6.79
N ARG A 66 8.06 -12.52 7.25
CA ARG A 66 7.10 -11.55 7.76
C ARG A 66 7.75 -10.77 8.91
N LEU A 67 7.68 -9.44 8.83
CA LEU A 67 8.15 -8.57 9.88
C LEU A 67 7.21 -8.61 11.09
N ASP A 68 7.82 -8.57 12.27
CA ASP A 68 7.12 -8.49 13.54
C ASP A 68 6.43 -7.11 13.69
N GLN A 69 5.37 -7.04 14.49
CA GLN A 69 4.86 -5.75 14.97
C GLN A 69 5.84 -5.23 16.04
N PRO A 70 6.31 -3.97 16.01
CA PRO A 70 5.81 -2.80 15.28
C PRO A 70 6.55 -2.45 13.97
N THR A 71 7.65 -3.13 13.64
CA THR A 71 8.49 -2.80 12.47
C THR A 71 7.72 -2.86 11.16
N ARG A 72 6.76 -3.79 11.04
CA ARG A 72 5.86 -3.89 9.88
C ARG A 72 5.13 -2.58 9.59
N VAL A 73 4.60 -1.91 10.62
CA VAL A 73 3.83 -0.66 10.48
C VAL A 73 4.74 0.47 10.00
N VAL A 74 5.97 0.54 10.54
CA VAL A 74 6.95 1.55 10.11
C VAL A 74 7.28 1.38 8.62
N VAL A 75 7.55 0.16 8.17
CA VAL A 75 7.84 -0.14 6.76
C VAL A 75 6.62 0.18 5.87
N GLN A 76 5.41 -0.13 6.33
CA GLN A 76 4.17 0.19 5.62
C GLN A 76 4.01 1.70 5.41
N VAL A 77 4.19 2.47 6.48
CA VAL A 77 4.09 3.94 6.44
C VAL A 77 5.15 4.52 5.51
N MET A 78 6.39 4.03 5.58
CA MET A 78 7.46 4.48 4.67
C MET A 78 7.13 4.17 3.20
N LEU A 79 6.55 3.00 2.91
CA LEU A 79 6.12 2.64 1.57
C LEU A 79 5.02 3.59 1.06
N PHE A 80 4.01 3.89 1.87
CA PHE A 80 2.93 4.81 1.49
C PHE A 80 3.42 6.25 1.29
N LEU A 81 4.34 6.73 2.14
CA LEU A 81 4.98 8.03 1.95
C LEU A 81 5.77 8.08 0.65
N THR A 82 6.52 7.01 0.34
CA THR A 82 7.27 6.90 -0.92
C THR A 82 6.34 6.99 -2.13
N VAL A 83 5.20 6.30 -2.08
CA VAL A 83 4.17 6.35 -3.14
C VAL A 83 3.60 7.76 -3.29
N ALA A 84 3.29 8.45 -2.19
CA ALA A 84 2.81 9.82 -2.20
C ALA A 84 3.83 10.80 -2.78
N LEU A 85 5.13 10.60 -2.50
CA LEU A 85 6.21 11.39 -3.10
C LEU A 85 6.30 11.17 -4.61
N TYR A 86 6.20 9.93 -5.09
CA TYR A 86 6.16 9.66 -6.53
C TYR A 86 4.94 10.28 -7.20
N ALA A 87 3.76 10.20 -6.57
CA ALA A 87 2.57 10.86 -7.09
C ALA A 87 2.73 12.39 -7.15
N ALA A 88 3.30 13.01 -6.11
CA ALA A 88 3.60 14.43 -6.10
C ALA A 88 4.58 14.82 -7.23
N ALA A 89 5.65 14.06 -7.40
CA ALA A 89 6.64 14.27 -8.48
C ALA A 89 6.03 14.13 -9.88
N ALA A 90 5.00 13.30 -10.02
CA ALA A 90 4.25 13.09 -11.26
C ALA A 90 3.12 14.12 -11.49
N GLY A 91 2.97 15.12 -10.62
CA GLY A 91 1.93 16.16 -10.71
C GLY A 91 0.60 15.81 -10.03
N LEU A 92 0.49 14.67 -9.34
CA LEU A 92 -0.71 14.22 -8.61
C LEU A 92 -0.62 14.57 -7.11
N VAL A 93 -0.14 15.77 -6.76
CA VAL A 93 0.16 16.19 -5.37
C VAL A 93 -1.03 15.96 -4.42
N TRP A 94 -2.23 16.45 -4.79
CA TRP A 94 -3.42 16.31 -3.94
C TRP A 94 -3.83 14.86 -3.73
N TRP A 95 -3.72 14.01 -4.76
CA TRP A 95 -3.99 12.58 -4.65
C TRP A 95 -2.96 11.87 -3.78
N GLY A 96 -1.68 12.23 -3.90
CA GLY A 96 -0.62 11.71 -3.03
C GLY A 96 -0.84 12.06 -1.55
N ILE A 97 -1.23 13.31 -1.26
CA ILE A 97 -1.54 13.75 0.11
C ILE A 97 -2.76 12.98 0.66
N ALA A 98 -3.87 12.95 -0.08
CA ALA A 98 -5.08 12.25 0.35
C ALA A 98 -4.80 10.77 0.61
N PHE A 99 -4.06 10.11 -0.29
CA PHE A 99 -3.63 8.73 -0.13
C PHE A 99 -2.80 8.53 1.14
N ALA A 100 -1.74 9.32 1.36
CA ALA A 100 -0.87 9.18 2.52
C ALA A 100 -1.64 9.34 3.84
N VAL A 101 -2.50 10.36 3.93
CA VAL A 101 -3.29 10.61 5.15
C VAL A 101 -4.22 9.44 5.46
N VAL A 102 -5.00 8.99 4.47
CA VAL A 102 -5.95 7.87 4.65
C VAL A 102 -5.20 6.58 4.96
N ALA A 103 -4.14 6.27 4.22
CA ALA A 103 -3.38 5.04 4.40
C ALA A 103 -2.73 4.95 5.78
N ILE A 104 -2.08 6.03 6.22
CA ILE A 104 -1.45 6.07 7.55
C ILE A 104 -2.52 5.95 8.64
N ALA A 105 -3.64 6.67 8.53
CA ALA A 105 -4.70 6.62 9.53
C ALA A 105 -5.28 5.20 9.69
N VAL A 106 -5.58 4.53 8.57
CA VAL A 106 -6.15 3.17 8.56
C VAL A 106 -5.19 2.15 9.17
N PHE A 107 -3.91 2.18 8.75
CA PHE A 107 -2.93 1.19 9.22
C PHE A 107 -2.46 1.45 10.66
N VAL A 108 -2.43 2.70 11.11
CA VAL A 108 -2.21 3.00 12.53
C VAL A 108 -3.41 2.56 13.37
N ALA A 109 -4.65 2.71 12.87
CA ALA A 109 -5.83 2.22 13.57
C ALA A 109 -5.82 0.69 13.68
N LEU A 110 -5.47 -0.04 12.62
CA LEU A 110 -5.31 -1.50 12.65
C LEU A 110 -4.22 -1.94 13.63
N ALA A 111 -3.04 -1.30 13.59
CA ALA A 111 -1.94 -1.61 14.49
C ALA A 111 -2.31 -1.42 15.99
N ARG A 112 -3.27 -0.53 16.29
CA ARG A 112 -3.79 -0.35 17.66
C ARG A 112 -4.82 -1.40 18.07
N GLN A 113 -5.50 -2.04 17.12
CA GLN A 113 -6.43 -3.14 17.40
C GLN A 113 -5.69 -4.45 17.68
N ASP A 114 -4.51 -4.62 17.08
CA ASP A 114 -3.66 -5.80 17.20
C ASP A 114 -2.72 -5.79 18.43
N ALA A 115 -2.61 -4.66 19.14
CA ALA A 115 -1.68 -4.43 20.26
C ALA A 115 -2.33 -4.67 21.62
#